data_AF-A0A376SAR0-F1
#
_entry.id   AF-A0A376SAR0-F1
#
_cell.length_a   1.000
_cell.length_b   1.000
_cell.length_c   1.000
_cell.angle_alpha   90.00
_cell.angle_beta   90.00
_cell.angle_gamma   90.00
#
_symmetry.space_group_name_H-M   'P 1'
#
loop_
_entity.id
_entity.type
_entity.pdbx_description
1 polymer ?
#
loop_
_entity_poly.entity_id
_entity_poly.type
_entity_poly.pdbx_seq_one_letter_code
_entity_poly.pdbx_strand_id
1 'polypeptide(L)'
;MNRFVVAEPLWCTGCNTCLAACSDVHKTQGLQQHPRLALAKTSTLTAPVVCHHCEEAPCLQVCPVNAISQRDNAIQLNEKPLYWLQALRRGLPIWRNQRYRKPSGECPCAICFSG
;
A
#
# COMPACT_ATOMS: atom_id res chain seq x y z
N MET A 1 9.62 18.04 -9.72
CA MET A 1 8.17 18.34 -9.68
C MET A 1 7.50 17.24 -8.88
N ASN A 2 6.87 17.56 -7.75
CA ASN A 2 6.15 16.56 -6.94
C ASN A 2 4.83 16.19 -7.61
N ARG A 3 4.44 14.92 -7.51
CA ARG A 3 3.21 14.38 -8.09
C ARG A 3 2.28 14.00 -6.95
N PHE A 4 1.02 14.40 -7.05
CA PHE A 4 0.01 14.10 -6.03
C PHE A 4 -1.25 13.56 -6.70
N VAL A 5 -1.93 12.66 -5.99
CA VAL A 5 -3.24 12.12 -6.38
C VAL A 5 -4.23 12.54 -5.31
N VAL A 6 -5.32 13.18 -5.72
CA VAL A 6 -6.41 13.61 -4.83
C VAL A 6 -7.65 12.79 -5.17
N ALA A 7 -8.23 12.16 -4.16
CA ALA A 7 -9.48 11.41 -4.26
C ALA A 7 -10.63 12.28 -3.74
N GLU A 8 -11.51 12.72 -4.64
CA GLU A 8 -12.73 13.48 -4.28
C GLU A 8 -13.86 12.50 -3.89
N PRO A 9 -14.25 12.44 -2.60
CA PRO A 9 -15.26 11.48 -2.14
C PRO A 9 -16.64 11.71 -2.77
N LEU A 10 -17.00 12.96 -3.10
CA LEU A 10 -18.31 13.28 -3.67
C LEU A 10 -18.52 12.71 -5.07
N TRP A 11 -17.44 12.38 -5.78
CA TRP A 11 -17.50 11.81 -7.14
C TRP A 11 -17.29 10.31 -7.16
N CYS A 12 -16.96 9.70 -6.02
CA CYS A 12 -16.71 8.28 -5.93
C CYS A 12 -18.01 7.52 -5.69
N THR A 13 -18.37 6.66 -6.65
CA THR A 13 -19.56 5.80 -6.57
C THR A 13 -19.29 4.43 -5.92
N GLY A 14 -18.03 4.15 -5.55
CA GLY A 14 -17.64 2.85 -5.00
C GLY A 14 -17.66 1.69 -6.00
N CYS A 15 -17.53 1.97 -7.30
CA CYS A 15 -17.58 1.00 -8.40
C CYS A 15 -16.41 -0.02 -8.44
N ASN A 16 -15.40 0.11 -7.58
CA ASN A 16 -14.21 -0.73 -7.50
C ASN A 16 -13.32 -0.78 -8.77
N THR A 17 -13.59 0.02 -9.81
CA THR A 17 -12.78 0.02 -11.04
C THR A 17 -11.31 0.39 -10.77
N CYS A 18 -11.06 1.31 -9.84
CA CYS A 18 -9.70 1.69 -9.44
C CYS A 18 -8.93 0.53 -8.78
N LEU A 19 -9.62 -0.32 -8.00
CA LEU A 19 -9.03 -1.54 -7.43
C LEU A 19 -8.66 -2.53 -8.53
N ALA A 20 -9.59 -2.81 -9.43
CA ALA A 20 -9.36 -3.75 -10.53
C ALA A 20 -8.19 -3.29 -11.42
N ALA A 21 -8.18 -2.01 -11.81
CA ALA A 21 -7.11 -1.44 -12.62
C ALA A 21 -5.74 -1.50 -11.92
N CYS A 22 -5.69 -1.19 -10.61
CA CYS A 22 -4.46 -1.24 -9.85
C CYS A 22 -3.92 -2.67 -9.72
N SER A 23 -4.79 -3.64 -9.42
CA SER A 23 -4.41 -5.06 -9.42
C SER A 23 -3.87 -5.45 -10.79
N ASP A 24 -4.61 -5.17 -11.87
CA ASP A 24 -4.26 -5.62 -13.21
C ASP A 24 -2.88 -5.13 -13.69
N VAL A 25 -2.58 -3.84 -13.47
CA VAL A 25 -1.27 -3.25 -13.79
C VAL A 25 -0.13 -3.91 -13.00
N HIS A 26 -0.38 -4.29 -11.74
CA HIS A 26 0.66 -4.82 -10.85
C HIS A 26 0.75 -6.34 -10.79
N LYS A 27 -0.21 -7.08 -11.37
CA LYS A 27 -0.15 -8.55 -11.53
C LYS A 27 1.15 -9.03 -12.17
N THR A 28 1.73 -8.23 -13.07
CA THR A 28 2.96 -8.55 -13.83
C THR A 28 4.25 -8.19 -13.10
N GLN A 29 4.17 -7.39 -12.03
CA GLN A 29 5.33 -6.76 -11.37
C GLN A 29 5.77 -7.48 -10.09
N GLY A 30 4.96 -8.40 -9.53
CA GLY A 30 5.34 -9.14 -8.33
C GLY A 30 4.32 -10.15 -7.82
N LEU A 31 4.58 -10.65 -6.60
CA LEU A 31 3.86 -11.77 -5.97
C LEU A 31 2.45 -11.42 -5.46
N GLN A 32 2.03 -10.16 -5.58
CA GLN A 32 0.76 -9.67 -5.03
C GLN A 32 -0.25 -9.45 -6.14
N GLN A 33 -1.26 -10.34 -6.21
CA GLN A 33 -2.42 -10.19 -7.10
C GLN A 33 -3.41 -9.11 -6.60
N HIS A 34 -3.15 -8.55 -5.43
CA HIS A 34 -4.04 -7.61 -4.78
C HIS A 34 -3.75 -6.14 -5.16
N PRO A 35 -4.78 -5.29 -5.21
CA PRO A 35 -4.60 -3.87 -5.50
C PRO A 35 -3.75 -3.18 -4.43
N ARG A 36 -2.90 -2.24 -4.84
CA ARG A 36 -2.14 -1.36 -3.94
C ARG A 36 -2.94 -0.11 -3.58
N LEU A 37 -4.24 -0.26 -3.32
CA LEU A 37 -5.14 0.78 -2.82
C LEU A 37 -6.36 0.11 -2.18
N ALA A 38 -7.05 0.84 -1.32
CA ALA A 38 -8.28 0.37 -0.67
C ALA A 38 -9.41 1.37 -0.89
N LEU A 39 -10.66 0.96 -0.67
CA LEU A 39 -11.77 1.90 -0.55
C LEU A 39 -12.11 2.10 0.93
N ALA A 40 -12.05 3.34 1.40
CA ALA A 40 -12.70 3.74 2.63
C ALA A 40 -14.18 3.99 2.35
N LYS A 41 -15.04 3.41 3.17
CA LYS A 41 -16.50 3.55 3.07
C LYS A 41 -17.04 4.01 4.42
N THR A 42 -17.79 5.10 4.42
CA THR A 42 -18.62 5.53 5.54
C THR A 42 -20.09 5.29 5.19
N SER A 43 -21.02 5.70 6.07
CA SER A 43 -22.45 5.61 5.79
C SER A 43 -22.90 6.52 4.63
N THR A 44 -22.12 7.55 4.30
CA THR A 44 -22.52 8.60 3.34
C THR A 44 -21.52 8.80 2.20
N LEU A 45 -20.25 8.45 2.39
CA LEU A 45 -19.19 8.72 1.43
C LEU A 45 -18.34 7.48 1.19
N THR A 46 -17.83 7.35 -0.02
CA THR A 46 -16.80 6.38 -0.38
C THR A 46 -15.64 7.13 -0.99
N ALA A 47 -14.41 6.71 -0.73
CA ALA A 47 -13.24 7.25 -1.41
C ALA A 47 -12.13 6.21 -1.50
N PRO A 48 -11.36 6.18 -2.60
CA PRO A 48 -10.13 5.41 -2.65
C PRO A 48 -9.08 6.03 -1.73
N VAL A 49 -8.48 5.18 -0.91
CA VAL A 49 -7.32 5.49 -0.07
C VAL A 49 -6.10 4.89 -0.77
N VAL A 50 -5.18 5.77 -1.17
CA VAL A 50 -3.97 5.45 -1.93
C VAL A 50 -2.72 5.84 -1.14
N CYS A 51 -1.56 5.31 -1.54
CA CYS A 51 -0.30 5.76 -0.97
C CYS A 51 -0.08 7.23 -1.34
N HIS A 52 0.23 8.07 -0.36
CA HIS A 52 0.49 9.49 -0.58
C HIS A 52 1.89 9.77 -1.12
N HIS A 53 2.77 8.76 -1.18
CA HIS A 53 4.17 8.91 -1.54
C HIS A 53 4.85 10.07 -0.78
N CYS A 54 4.69 10.08 0.55
CA CYS A 54 5.19 11.14 1.42
C CYS A 54 6.67 11.43 1.18
N GLU A 55 7.03 12.71 1.18
CA GLU A 55 8.41 13.17 1.08
C GLU A 55 9.25 12.65 2.27
N GLU A 56 8.70 12.78 3.47
CA GLU A 56 9.23 12.19 4.70
C GLU A 56 8.40 10.95 5.06
N ALA A 57 8.74 9.81 4.46
CA ALA A 57 7.96 8.59 4.62
C ALA A 57 8.35 7.80 5.89
N PRO A 58 7.50 7.77 6.94
CA PRO A 58 7.80 6.99 8.15
C PRO A 58 7.85 5.49 7.88
N CYS A 59 7.12 5.03 6.86
CA CYS A 59 7.14 3.63 6.43
C CYS A 59 8.53 3.16 5.97
N LEU A 60 9.35 4.05 5.41
CA LEU A 60 10.73 3.76 5.03
C LEU A 60 11.59 3.46 6.27
N GLN A 61 11.41 4.24 7.33
CA GLN A 61 12.19 4.15 8.57
C GLN A 61 11.87 2.90 9.38
N VAL A 62 10.61 2.47 9.38
CA VAL A 62 10.16 1.31 10.17
C VAL A 62 10.26 -0.02 9.42
N CYS A 63 10.61 0.00 8.13
CA CYS A 63 10.62 -1.22 7.31
C CYS A 63 11.73 -2.17 7.79
N PRO A 64 11.40 -3.32 8.41
CA PRO A 64 12.40 -4.16 9.07
C PRO A 64 13.27 -4.94 8.08
N VAL A 65 12.90 -4.95 6.80
CA VAL A 65 13.60 -5.67 5.71
C VAL A 65 14.12 -4.72 4.64
N ASN A 66 13.96 -3.41 4.80
CA ASN A 66 14.39 -2.42 3.81
C ASN A 66 13.83 -2.71 2.39
N ALA A 67 12.58 -3.19 2.31
CA ALA A 67 11.89 -3.44 1.05
C ALA A 67 11.32 -2.17 0.41
N ILE A 68 11.24 -1.07 1.15
CA ILE A 68 10.70 0.20 0.67
C ILE A 68 11.87 1.10 0.28
N SER A 69 11.73 1.85 -0.82
CA SER A 69 12.70 2.84 -1.25
C SER A 69 12.01 4.08 -1.80
N GLN A 70 12.64 5.24 -1.66
CA GLN A 70 12.18 6.48 -2.28
C GLN A 70 12.97 6.72 -3.56
N ARG A 71 12.28 6.78 -4.70
CA ARG A 71 12.87 7.01 -6.02
C ARG A 71 11.89 7.80 -6.88
N ASP A 72 12.39 8.72 -7.70
CA ASP A 72 11.57 9.51 -8.63
C ASP A 72 10.43 10.29 -7.96
N ASN A 73 10.67 10.79 -6.73
CA ASN A 73 9.67 11.42 -5.87
C ASN A 73 8.47 10.50 -5.54
N ALA A 74 8.70 9.19 -5.51
CA ALA A 74 7.70 8.19 -5.17
C ALA A 74 8.27 7.17 -4.17
N ILE A 75 7.44 6.79 -3.20
CA ILE A 75 7.69 5.63 -2.35
C ILE A 75 7.35 4.35 -3.12
N GLN A 76 8.34 3.49 -3.32
CA GLN A 76 8.25 2.25 -4.09
C GLN A 76 8.53 1.04 -3.20
N LEU A 77 7.67 0.02 -3.29
CA LEU A 77 7.88 -1.27 -2.66
C LEU A 77 8.61 -2.22 -3.62
N ASN A 78 9.67 -2.85 -3.13
CA ASN A 78 10.38 -3.89 -3.85
C ASN A 78 9.83 -5.27 -3.48
N GLU A 79 9.12 -5.88 -4.42
CA GLU A 79 8.43 -7.15 -4.21
C GLU A 79 9.31 -8.39 -4.50
N LYS A 80 10.63 -8.21 -4.67
CA LYS A 80 11.54 -9.33 -4.95
C LYS A 80 11.51 -10.38 -3.81
N PRO A 81 11.53 -11.69 -4.14
CA PRO A 81 11.49 -12.78 -3.16
C PRO A 81 12.55 -12.69 -2.06
N LEU A 82 13.72 -12.11 -2.36
CA LEU A 82 14.83 -11.99 -1.42
C LEU A 82 14.49 -11.12 -0.19
N TYR A 83 13.67 -10.08 -0.33
CA TYR A 83 13.24 -9.24 0.80
C TYR A 83 12.24 -9.98 1.70
N TRP A 84 11.39 -10.81 1.10
CA TRP A 84 10.47 -11.68 1.83
C TRP A 84 11.19 -12.79 2.60
N LEU A 85 12.21 -13.42 2.00
CA LEU A 85 13.07 -14.39 2.69
C LEU A 85 13.80 -13.75 3.88
N GLN A 86 14.24 -12.50 3.76
CA GLN A 86 14.82 -11.77 4.88
C GLN A 86 13.81 -11.52 6.01
N ALA A 87 12.53 -11.29 5.67
CA ALA A 87 11.48 -11.16 6.67
C ALA A 87 11.31 -12.45 7.48
N LEU A 88 11.26 -13.59 6.79
CA LEU A 88 11.19 -14.93 7.40
C LEU A 88 12.36 -15.19 8.34
N ARG A 89 13.59 -14.89 7.90
CA ARG A 89 14.81 -15.10 8.70
C ARG A 89 14.87 -14.23 9.96
N ARG A 90 14.24 -13.06 9.95
CA ARG A 90 14.17 -12.15 11.11
C ARG A 90 13.08 -12.53 12.11
N GLY A 91 12.40 -13.67 11.91
CA GLY A 91 11.30 -14.11 12.78
C GLY A 91 10.13 -13.13 12.79
N LEU A 92 10.03 -12.25 11.80
CA LEU A 92 8.88 -11.38 11.65
C LEU A 92 7.67 -12.28 11.38
N PRO A 93 6.52 -12.03 12.03
CA PRO A 93 5.32 -12.81 11.78
C PRO A 93 5.09 -12.81 10.27
N ILE A 94 5.07 -14.00 9.69
CA ILE A 94 4.88 -14.22 8.27
C ILE A 94 3.61 -13.48 7.83
N TRP A 95 3.77 -12.37 7.09
CA TRP A 95 2.70 -11.50 6.58
C TRP A 95 1.91 -12.21 5.46
N ARG A 96 1.33 -13.38 5.76
CA ARG A 96 0.33 -14.04 4.92
C ARG A 96 -1.05 -13.57 5.39
N ASN A 97 -1.57 -12.53 4.74
CA ASN A 97 -3.01 -12.23 4.65
C ASN A 97 -3.80 -12.11 5.96
N GLN A 98 -3.42 -11.21 6.89
CA GLN A 98 -4.44 -10.67 7.80
C GLN A 98 -4.02 -9.37 8.50
N ARG A 99 -4.70 -8.28 8.12
CA ARG A 99 -5.14 -7.17 8.98
C ARG A 99 -4.24 -6.81 10.17
N TYR A 100 -3.14 -6.10 9.93
CA TYR A 100 -2.55 -5.28 10.99
C TYR A 100 -3.15 -3.87 10.97
N ARG A 101 -4.20 -3.68 11.77
CA ARG A 101 -4.65 -2.35 12.19
C ARG A 101 -3.79 -1.99 13.40
N LYS A 102 -2.86 -1.03 13.29
CA LYS A 102 -2.21 -0.49 14.49
C LYS A 102 -3.30 0.05 15.43
N PRO A 103 -3.22 -0.18 16.75
CA PRO A 103 -4.19 0.37 17.69
C PRO A 103 -4.25 1.90 17.71
N SER A 104 -3.24 2.60 17.16
CA SER A 104 -3.08 4.06 17.25
C SER A 104 -3.57 4.88 16.05
N GLY A 105 -4.19 4.29 15.02
CA GLY A 105 -4.77 5.07 13.90
C GLY A 105 -3.77 5.88 13.03
N GLU A 106 -2.47 5.84 13.34
CA GLU A 106 -1.43 6.57 12.61
C GLU A 106 -0.86 5.71 11.49
N CYS A 107 -0.79 6.28 10.29
CA CYS A 107 -0.88 5.49 9.09
C CYS A 107 0.27 4.48 8.92
N PRO A 108 -0.07 3.18 8.94
CA PRO A 108 0.71 2.07 8.45
C PRO A 108 0.60 2.08 6.93
N CYS A 109 1.63 1.63 6.21
CA CYS A 109 1.52 1.40 4.77
C CYS A 109 0.71 0.11 4.48
N ALA A 110 -0.57 0.07 4.89
CA ALA A 110 -1.55 -0.98 4.60
C ALA A 110 -1.81 -1.13 3.07
N ILE A 111 -1.35 -0.15 2.31
CA ILE A 111 -1.53 -0.04 0.86
C ILE A 111 -0.43 -0.80 0.09
N CYS A 112 0.67 -1.15 0.75
CA CYS A 112 1.72 -2.00 0.19
C CYS A 112 1.43 -3.51 0.32
N PHE A 113 0.37 -3.89 1.05
CA PHE A 113 0.11 -5.28 1.46
C PHE A 113 -1.37 -5.65 1.40
N SER A 114 -2.19 -5.00 0.56
CA SER A 114 -3.64 -5.01 0.71
C SER A 114 -4.30 -6.38 0.39
N GLY A 115 -4.24 -7.30 1.34
CA GLY A 115 -5.12 -8.45 1.54
C GLY A 115 -5.40 -8.62 3.03
#